data_AF-A0A6P8AQJ8-F1
#
_entry.id   AF-A0A6P8AQJ8-F1
#
_cell.length_a   1.000
_cell.length_b   1.000
_cell.length_c   1.000
_cell.angle_alpha   90.00
_cell.angle_beta   90.00
_cell.angle_gamma   90.00
#
_symmetry.space_group_name_H-M   'P 1'
#
loop_
_entity.id
_entity.type
_entity.pdbx_description
1 polymer ?
#
loop_
_entity_poly.entity_id
_entity_poly.type
_entity_poly.pdbx_seq_one_letter_code
_entity_poly.pdbx_strand_id
1 'polypeptide(L)'
;MKVNTIFNILVALAAYIPTAEAHKCVIKRVFSDGSSVKIPAQPAQSTTISKQAVWVYGNCQPFPVVLNDGSKLSGEIETPAVTPVESVDEDDCFELDISGQR
;
A
#
# COMPACT_ATOMS: atom_id res chain seq x y z
N MET A 1 -10.17 19.00 42.22
CA MET A 1 -10.15 19.15 40.74
C MET A 1 -9.20 18.11 40.15
N LYS A 2 -9.72 16.99 39.62
CA LYS A 2 -8.95 15.93 38.95
C LYS A 2 -9.55 15.72 37.55
N VAL A 3 -9.23 16.63 36.62
CA VAL A 3 -9.69 16.57 35.22
C VAL A 3 -8.51 16.70 34.23
N ASN A 4 -7.27 16.58 34.70
CA ASN A 4 -6.10 16.80 33.82
C ASN A 4 -5.45 15.52 33.27
N THR A 5 -5.70 14.35 33.87
CA THR A 5 -4.97 13.14 33.46
C THR A 5 -5.68 12.39 32.31
N ILE A 6 -7.01 12.37 32.29
CA ILE A 6 -7.79 11.63 31.28
C ILE A 6 -7.70 12.29 29.90
N PHE A 7 -7.70 13.63 29.84
CA PHE A 7 -7.59 14.37 28.58
C PHE A 7 -6.25 14.11 27.87
N ASN A 8 -5.14 14.04 28.61
CA ASN A 8 -3.82 13.78 28.04
C ASN A 8 -3.68 12.36 27.47
N ILE A 9 -4.35 11.37 28.08
CA ILE A 9 -4.34 9.98 27.58
C ILE A 9 -5.14 9.85 26.28
N LEU A 10 -6.26 10.58 26.16
CA LEU A 10 -7.07 10.61 24.93
C LEU A 10 -6.33 11.27 23.75
N VAL A 11 -5.58 12.34 24.00
CA VAL A 11 -4.75 12.99 22.97
C VAL A 11 -3.60 12.09 22.54
N ALA A 12 -2.99 11.35 23.48
CA ALA A 12 -1.93 10.39 23.16
C ALA A 12 -2.45 9.18 22.35
N LEU A 13 -3.67 8.69 22.64
CA LEU A 13 -4.30 7.63 21.82
C LEU A 13 -4.66 8.12 20.41
N ALA A 14 -5.04 9.39 20.23
CA ALA A 14 -5.31 9.95 18.91
C ALA A 14 -4.03 10.11 18.06
N ALA A 15 -2.88 10.34 18.69
CA ALA A 15 -1.57 10.38 18.03
C ALA A 15 -0.98 8.99 17.76
N TYR A 16 -1.43 7.95 18.48
CA TYR A 16 -1.08 6.54 18.28
C TYR A 16 -2.17 5.78 17.51
N ILE A 17 -3.02 6.48 16.76
CA ILE A 17 -3.71 5.85 15.64
C ILE A 17 -2.59 5.67 14.62
N PRO A 18 -2.16 4.45 14.28
CA PRO A 18 -1.39 4.27 13.06
C PRO A 18 -2.30 4.85 11.99
N THR A 19 -1.96 6.02 11.45
CA THR A 19 -2.49 6.47 10.16
C THR A 19 -2.25 5.27 9.28
N ALA A 20 -3.31 4.50 9.02
CA ALA A 20 -3.25 3.31 8.18
C ALA A 20 -2.40 3.73 7.00
N GLU A 21 -1.21 3.13 6.84
CA GLU A 21 -0.29 3.52 5.77
C GLU A 21 -1.13 3.54 4.51
N ALA A 22 -1.40 4.73 3.99
CA ALA A 22 -2.34 4.87 2.92
C ALA A 22 -1.70 4.12 1.75
N HIS A 23 -2.32 2.99 1.38
CA HIS A 23 -1.76 2.09 0.37
C HIS A 23 -1.44 2.91 -0.87
N LYS A 24 -0.27 2.67 -1.45
CA LYS A 24 0.15 3.43 -2.63
C LYS A 24 -0.67 2.95 -3.83
N CYS A 25 -1.01 3.88 -4.71
CA CYS A 25 -1.67 3.57 -5.97
C CYS A 25 -0.67 3.67 -7.12
N VAL A 26 -0.85 2.83 -8.12
CA VAL A 26 -0.13 2.94 -9.40
C VAL A 26 -1.15 3.13 -10.50
N ILE A 27 -1.01 4.22 -11.25
CA ILE A 27 -1.80 4.46 -12.45
C ILE A 27 -0.98 4.00 -13.66
N LYS A 28 -1.49 3.00 -14.38
CA LYS A 28 -0.97 2.61 -15.68
C LYS A 28 -1.65 3.43 -16.77
N ARG A 29 -0.85 4.23 -17.47
CA ARG A 29 -1.25 4.95 -18.68
C ARG A 29 -0.87 4.14 -19.91
N VAL A 30 -1.82 3.90 -20.79
CA VAL A 30 -1.65 3.18 -22.06
C VAL A 30 -1.89 4.15 -23.20
N PHE A 31 -0.90 4.30 -24.08
CA PHE A 31 -0.95 5.16 -25.24
C PHE A 31 -1.58 4.44 -26.45
N SER A 32 -1.95 5.20 -27.47
CA SER A 32 -2.60 4.68 -28.68
C SER A 32 -1.72 3.70 -29.49
N ASP A 33 -0.40 3.78 -29.31
CA ASP A 33 0.58 2.85 -29.91
C ASP A 33 0.73 1.55 -29.11
N GLY A 34 0.00 1.39 -28.00
CA GLY A 34 0.06 0.24 -27.10
C GLY A 34 1.18 0.31 -26.06
N SER A 35 2.05 1.33 -26.10
CA SER A 35 3.04 1.56 -25.06
C SER A 35 2.37 1.91 -23.73
N SER A 36 3.04 1.65 -22.60
CA SER A 36 2.49 2.01 -21.29
C SER A 36 3.54 2.45 -20.29
N VAL A 37 3.13 3.34 -19.38
CA VAL A 37 3.95 3.87 -18.30
C VAL A 37 3.19 3.74 -16.98
N LYS A 38 3.91 3.39 -15.91
CA LYS A 38 3.39 3.38 -14.54
C LYS A 38 3.68 4.71 -13.86
N ILE A 39 2.67 5.28 -13.22
CA ILE A 39 2.73 6.58 -12.56
C ILE A 39 2.30 6.38 -11.10
N PRO A 40 3.19 6.64 -10.12
CA PRO A 40 2.80 6.55 -8.72
C PRO A 40 1.76 7.64 -8.39
N ALA A 41 0.77 7.29 -7.58
CA ALA A 41 -0.27 8.20 -7.14
C ALA A 41 -0.68 7.90 -5.70
N GLN A 42 -1.21 8.91 -5.02
CA GLN A 42 -1.78 8.76 -3.70
C GLN A 42 -3.30 8.54 -3.81
N PRO A 43 -3.90 7.59 -3.07
CA PRO A 43 -5.35 7.45 -3.01
C PRO A 43 -6.02 8.73 -2.50
N ALA A 44 -7.22 9.00 -3.03
CA ALA A 44 -8.04 10.17 -2.70
C ALA A 44 -7.32 11.52 -2.91
N GLN A 45 -6.48 11.61 -3.95
CA GLN A 45 -5.75 12.84 -4.30
C GLN A 45 -5.81 13.13 -5.80
N SER A 46 -5.60 14.40 -6.14
CA SER A 46 -5.43 14.85 -7.52
C SER A 46 -3.96 14.82 -7.91
N THR A 47 -3.66 14.32 -9.09
CA THR A 47 -2.33 14.37 -9.72
C THR A 47 -2.44 14.94 -11.13
N THR A 48 -1.35 15.52 -11.65
CA THR A 48 -1.33 16.03 -13.02
C THR A 48 -0.64 15.02 -13.94
N ILE A 49 -1.38 14.47 -14.90
CA ILE A 49 -0.85 13.58 -15.93
C ILE A 49 -1.04 14.28 -17.28
N SER A 50 0.07 14.52 -17.99
CA SER A 50 0.02 15.14 -19.32
C SER A 50 -0.66 16.51 -19.37
N LYS A 51 -0.45 17.35 -18.35
CA LYS A 51 -1.10 18.67 -18.17
C LYS A 51 -2.61 18.61 -17.90
N GLN A 52 -3.16 17.42 -17.62
CA GLN A 52 -4.54 17.23 -17.23
C GLN A 52 -4.61 16.78 -15.77
N ALA A 53 -5.51 17.36 -14.99
CA ALA A 53 -5.77 16.92 -13.63
C ALA A 53 -6.52 15.58 -13.65
N VAL A 54 -6.03 14.64 -12.86
CA VAL A 54 -6.58 13.29 -12.69
C VAL A 54 -6.81 13.06 -11.21
N TRP A 55 -8.06 12.83 -10.83
CA TRP A 55 -8.41 12.42 -9.49
C TRP A 55 -8.21 10.91 -9.34
N VAL A 56 -7.52 10.49 -8.29
CA VAL A 56 -7.36 9.07 -7.95
C VAL A 56 -8.24 8.76 -6.75
N TYR A 57 -9.23 7.90 -6.94
CA TYR A 57 -10.11 7.46 -5.86
C TYR A 57 -9.38 6.60 -4.83
N GLY A 58 -9.99 6.38 -3.65
CA GLY A 58 -9.40 5.56 -2.59
C GLY A 58 -9.11 4.12 -3.02
N ASN A 59 -9.84 3.59 -4.00
CA ASN A 59 -9.62 2.28 -4.62
C ASN A 59 -8.62 2.33 -5.80
N CYS A 60 -7.82 3.39 -5.90
CA CYS A 60 -6.85 3.65 -6.94
C CYS A 60 -7.41 3.88 -8.35
N GLN A 61 -8.73 3.91 -8.56
CA GLN A 61 -9.28 4.19 -9.88
C GLN A 61 -9.05 5.67 -10.29
N PRO A 62 -8.55 5.95 -11.51
CA PRO A 62 -8.37 7.31 -11.99
C PRO A 62 -9.64 7.87 -12.64
N PHE A 63 -9.87 9.17 -12.49
CA PHE A 63 -10.85 9.93 -13.26
C PHE A 63 -10.25 11.25 -13.78
N PRO A 64 -10.40 11.56 -15.08
CA PRO A 64 -11.03 10.73 -16.11
C PRO A 64 -10.17 9.52 -16.50
N VAL A 65 -10.81 8.50 -17.07
CA VAL A 65 -10.16 7.26 -17.56
C VAL A 65 -9.46 7.48 -18.90
N VAL A 66 -9.89 8.47 -19.69
CA VAL A 66 -9.27 8.82 -20.98
C VAL A 66 -8.79 10.25 -20.91
N LEU A 67 -7.53 10.47 -21.28
CA LEU A 67 -6.93 11.79 -21.36
C LEU A 67 -7.19 12.44 -22.73
N ASN A 68 -6.95 13.74 -22.82
CA ASN A 68 -7.16 14.53 -24.04
C ASN A 68 -6.32 14.06 -25.25
N ASP A 69 -5.22 13.36 -24.99
CA ASP A 69 -4.38 12.76 -26.04
C ASP A 69 -4.84 11.37 -26.48
N GLY A 70 -5.99 10.89 -25.96
CA GLY A 70 -6.57 9.58 -26.26
C GLY A 70 -5.97 8.43 -25.44
N SER A 71 -4.96 8.68 -24.60
CA SER A 71 -4.40 7.64 -23.73
C SER A 71 -5.39 7.21 -22.64
N LYS A 72 -5.35 5.93 -22.29
CA LYS A 72 -6.24 5.30 -21.30
C LYS A 72 -5.51 5.11 -19.98
N LEU A 73 -6.18 5.40 -18.88
CA LEU A 73 -5.70 5.22 -17.53
C LEU A 73 -6.38 4.02 -16.87
N SER A 74 -5.61 3.27 -16.09
CA SER A 74 -6.11 2.21 -15.22
C SER A 74 -5.33 2.28 -13.92
N GLY A 75 -5.96 1.93 -12.81
CA GLY A 75 -5.34 2.03 -11.49
C GLY A 75 -5.34 0.72 -10.74
N GLU A 76 -4.23 0.44 -10.05
CA GLU A 76 -4.04 -0.73 -9.20
C GLU A 76 -3.43 -0.29 -7.86
N ILE A 77 -3.71 -1.06 -6.80
CA ILE A 77 -3.02 -0.89 -5.51
C ILE A 77 -1.61 -1.43 -5.68
N GLU A 78 -0.60 -0.69 -5.23
CA GLU A 78 0.78 -1.16 -5.19
C GLU A 78 0.89 -2.26 -4.13
N THR A 79 0.91 -3.51 -4.56
CA THR A 79 1.27 -4.63 -3.70
C THR A 79 2.79 -4.73 -3.65
N PRO A 80 3.44 -4.64 -2.47
CA PRO A 80 4.86 -4.92 -2.37
C PRO A 80 5.13 -6.33 -2.89
N ALA A 81 6.21 -6.49 -3.66
CA ALA A 81 6.65 -7.81 -4.08
C ALA A 81 7.02 -8.60 -2.82
N VAL A 82 6.16 -9.55 -2.45
CA VAL A 82 6.50 -10.55 -1.45
C VAL A 82 7.39 -11.55 -2.18
N THR A 83 8.71 -11.40 -2.06
CA THR A 83 9.61 -12.51 -2.40
C THR A 83 9.23 -13.67 -1.51
N PRO A 84 8.87 -14.85 -2.04
CA PRO A 84 8.76 -16.04 -1.22
C PRO A 84 10.12 -16.21 -0.54
N VAL A 85 10.15 -16.10 0.79
CA VAL A 85 11.26 -16.67 1.53
C VAL A 85 11.12 -18.16 1.28
N GLU A 86 12.05 -18.75 0.53
CA GLU A 86 12.12 -20.20 0.40
C GLU A 86 12.07 -20.77 1.82
N SER A 87 11.04 -21.56 2.08
CA SER A 87 10.90 -22.31 3.32
C SER A 87 12.14 -23.17 3.44
N VAL A 88 13.01 -22.84 4.40
CA VAL A 88 14.13 -23.68 4.78
C VAL A 88 13.53 -25.03 5.18
N ASP A 89 13.91 -26.08 4.46
CA ASP A 89 13.39 -27.44 4.61
C ASP A 89 13.36 -27.86 6.09
N GLU A 90 12.22 -28.40 6.53
CA GLU A 90 12.02 -29.02 7.83
C GLU A 90 12.73 -30.39 7.90
N ASP A 91 14.06 -30.41 7.78
CA ASP A 91 14.89 -31.63 7.86
C ASP A 91 15.98 -31.56 8.95
N ASP A 92 15.73 -30.83 10.04
CA ASP A 92 16.46 -31.04 11.31
C ASP A 92 15.49 -31.64 12.35
N CYS A 93 15.19 -32.93 12.16
CA CYS A 93 14.76 -33.79 13.25
C CYS A 93 15.86 -33.80 14.32
N PHE A 94 15.83 -32.86 15.26
CA PHE A 94 16.58 -33.00 16.50
C PHE A 94 16.06 -34.24 17.24
N GLU A 95 16.79 -35.36 17.14
CA GLU A 95 16.69 -36.43 18.13
C GLU A 95 17.03 -35.83 19.50
N LEU A 96 16.01 -35.66 20.33
CA LEU A 96 16.17 -35.42 21.75
C LEU A 96 16.66 -36.73 22.39
N ASP A 97 17.97 -36.88 22.55
CA ASP A 97 18.56 -37.90 23.42
C ASP A 97 18.21 -37.55 24.88
N ILE A 98 17.10 -38.10 25.37
CA ILE A 98 16.76 -38.07 26.79
C ILE A 98 17.47 -39.27 27.44
N SER A 99 18.80 -39.21 27.54
CA SER A 99 19.55 -40.09 28.43
C SER A 99 19.03 -39.89 29.85
N GLY A 100 18.27 -40.89 30.31
CA GLY A 100 17.45 -40.85 31.49
C GLY A 100 18.18 -40.54 32.79
N GLN A 101 17.47 -39.81 33.65
CA GLN A 101 17.63 -39.89 35.10
C GLN A 101 17.40 -41.33 35.55
N ARG A 102 18.46 -42.01 36.02
CA ARG A 102 18.43 -42.77 37.27
C ARG A 102 19.82 -43.08 37.80
#